data_AF-A0A2E4ID38-F1
#
_entry.id   AF-A0A2E4ID38-F1
#
_cell.length_a   1.000
_cell.length_b   1.000
_cell.length_c   1.000
_cell.angle_alpha   90.00
_cell.angle_beta   90.00
_cell.angle_gamma   90.00
#
_symmetry.space_group_name_H-M   'P 1'
#
loop_
_entity.id
_entity.type
_entity.pdbx_description
1 polymer ?
#
loop_
_entity_poly.entity_id
_entity_poly.type
_entity_poly.pdbx_seq_one_letter_code
_entity_poly.pdbx_strand_id
1 'polypeptide(L)'
;MFYKHKYEDRLASWSNFRKTLETCENPIQEAINYYDNAPQVSINTDPWDQNTWPTPWQLVAENQYCNFCKLLGVCYSLQLTNRFTGKDFEIYIGTDIEKSNTMYVLQIETDVVTVDQNSNNIKNEIKQLGNVAIEKRYSLPKLN
;
A
#
# COMPACT_ATOMS: atom_id res chain seq x y z
N MET A 1 -9.37 -11.77 -3.17
CA MET A 1 -8.48 -11.71 -4.35
C MET A 1 -7.41 -12.79 -4.32
N PHE A 2 -6.63 -12.89 -3.24
CA PHE A 2 -5.34 -13.60 -3.22
C PHE A 2 -5.35 -15.09 -3.58
N TYR A 3 -6.41 -15.84 -3.27
CA TYR A 3 -6.51 -17.28 -3.52
C TYR A 3 -7.11 -17.65 -4.88
N LYS A 4 -7.35 -16.67 -5.76
CA LYS A 4 -7.96 -16.91 -7.08
C LYS A 4 -6.86 -17.16 -8.12
N HIS A 5 -7.03 -18.21 -8.92
CA HIS A 5 -6.02 -18.62 -9.91
C HIS A 5 -6.05 -17.78 -11.19
N LYS A 6 -7.23 -17.40 -11.69
CA LYS A 6 -7.35 -16.58 -12.91
C LYS A 6 -7.24 -15.10 -12.59
N TYR A 7 -6.55 -14.37 -13.47
CA TYR A 7 -6.40 -12.92 -13.38
C TYR A 7 -7.76 -12.20 -13.38
N GLU A 8 -8.68 -12.58 -14.26
CA GLU A 8 -10.01 -11.98 -14.38
C GLU A 8 -10.79 -12.09 -13.06
N ASP A 9 -10.72 -13.25 -12.40
CA ASP A 9 -11.36 -13.46 -11.09
C ASP A 9 -10.71 -12.59 -10.01
N ARG A 10 -9.39 -12.43 -10.03
CA ARG A 10 -8.67 -11.53 -9.13
C ARG A 10 -9.10 -10.08 -9.35
N LEU A 11 -9.12 -9.64 -10.61
CA LEU A 11 -9.52 -8.29 -11.01
C LEU A 11 -10.97 -7.99 -10.61
N ALA A 12 -11.90 -8.92 -10.84
CA ALA A 12 -13.29 -8.79 -10.41
C ALA A 12 -13.42 -8.73 -8.89
N SER A 13 -12.70 -9.59 -8.16
CA SER A 13 -12.66 -9.58 -6.70
C SER A 13 -12.12 -8.26 -6.15
N TRP A 14 -11.09 -7.72 -6.78
CA TRP A 14 -10.45 -6.48 -6.38
C TRP A 14 -11.32 -5.26 -6.71
N SER A 15 -11.96 -5.25 -7.87
CA SER A 15 -12.97 -4.23 -8.23
C SER A 15 -14.12 -4.20 -7.22
N ASN A 16 -14.65 -5.37 -6.84
CA ASN A 16 -15.72 -5.45 -5.83
C ASN A 16 -15.25 -4.95 -4.46
N PHE A 17 -14.03 -5.28 -4.06
CA PHE A 17 -13.43 -4.73 -2.84
C PHE A 17 -13.32 -3.19 -2.89
N ARG A 18 -12.82 -2.60 -4.00
CA ARG A 18 -12.76 -1.14 -4.12
C ARG A 18 -14.14 -0.48 -4.01
N LYS A 19 -15.20 -1.12 -4.51
CA LYS A 19 -16.57 -0.61 -4.33
C LYS A 19 -16.99 -0.54 -2.86
N THR A 20 -16.52 -1.45 -2.00
CA THR A 20 -16.83 -1.38 -0.56
C THR A 20 -16.12 -0.22 0.13
N LEU A 21 -14.95 0.18 -0.40
CA LEU A 21 -14.19 1.33 0.11
C LEU A 21 -14.89 2.67 -0.13
N GLU A 22 -15.81 2.75 -1.10
CA GLU A 22 -16.58 3.98 -1.37
C GLU A 22 -17.50 4.38 -0.22
N THR A 23 -18.07 3.37 0.46
CA THR A 23 -19.16 3.58 1.43
C THR A 23 -18.78 3.24 2.87
N CYS A 24 -17.67 2.55 3.10
CA CYS A 24 -17.26 2.20 4.47
C CYS A 24 -16.84 3.42 5.29
N GLU A 25 -16.96 3.31 6.61
CA GLU A 25 -16.61 4.40 7.54
C GLU A 25 -15.11 4.69 7.56
N ASN A 26 -14.27 3.65 7.58
CA ASN A 26 -12.81 3.78 7.64
C ASN A 26 -12.12 3.07 6.46
N PRO A 27 -12.10 3.68 5.25
CA PRO A 27 -11.56 3.04 4.04
C PRO A 27 -10.07 2.71 4.13
N ILE A 28 -9.29 3.52 4.85
CA ILE A 28 -7.86 3.28 5.03
C ILE A 28 -7.64 2.01 5.86
N GLN A 29 -8.33 1.88 6.99
CA GLN A 29 -8.24 0.68 7.83
C GLN A 29 -8.77 -0.56 7.11
N GLU A 30 -9.86 -0.45 6.34
CA GLU A 30 -10.38 -1.57 5.54
C GLU A 30 -9.37 -2.01 4.46
N ALA A 31 -8.68 -1.07 3.82
CA ALA A 31 -7.59 -1.38 2.89
C ALA A 31 -6.42 -2.08 3.56
N ILE A 32 -6.00 -1.63 4.74
CA ILE A 32 -4.97 -2.28 5.55
C ILE A 32 -5.37 -3.72 5.87
N ASN A 33 -6.56 -3.91 6.45
CA ASN A 33 -7.09 -5.22 6.82
C ASN A 33 -7.16 -6.16 5.61
N TYR A 34 -7.53 -5.64 4.44
CA TYR A 34 -7.59 -6.42 3.21
C TYR A 34 -6.22 -6.97 2.81
N TYR A 35 -5.16 -6.15 2.81
CA TYR A 35 -3.82 -6.56 2.39
C TYR A 35 -3.00 -7.27 3.47
N ASP A 36 -3.42 -7.20 4.74
CA ASP A 36 -2.87 -8.08 5.79
C ASP A 36 -3.17 -9.55 5.52
N ASN A 37 -4.26 -9.85 4.81
CA ASN A 37 -4.60 -11.20 4.36
C ASN A 37 -3.83 -11.65 3.10
N ALA A 38 -2.98 -10.80 2.52
CA ALA A 38 -2.20 -11.15 1.34
C ALA A 38 -1.05 -12.12 1.67
N PRO A 39 -0.86 -13.21 0.89
CA PRO A 39 0.25 -14.13 1.09
C PRO A 39 1.58 -13.40 0.88
N GLN A 40 2.51 -13.60 1.82
CA GLN A 40 3.76 -12.87 1.85
C GLN A 40 4.84 -13.57 1.02
N VAL A 41 5.53 -12.79 0.19
CA VAL A 41 6.77 -13.19 -0.49
C VAL A 41 7.93 -12.37 0.06
N SER A 42 9.16 -12.83 -0.16
CA SER A 42 10.39 -12.19 0.37
C SER A 42 10.61 -10.80 -0.21
N ILE A 43 10.98 -10.69 -1.48
CA ILE A 43 11.20 -9.42 -2.19
C ILE A 43 10.62 -9.57 -3.59
N ASN A 44 9.70 -8.68 -3.94
CA ASN A 44 9.08 -8.64 -5.28
C ASN A 44 9.50 -7.38 -6.08
N THR A 45 9.78 -6.28 -5.39
CA THR A 45 9.97 -4.95 -5.98
C THR A 45 10.98 -4.16 -5.17
N ASP A 46 11.79 -3.33 -5.84
CA ASP A 46 12.72 -2.43 -5.18
C ASP A 46 12.01 -1.13 -4.75
N PRO A 47 11.86 -0.85 -3.45
CA PRO A 47 11.29 0.40 -2.97
C PRO A 47 12.10 1.64 -3.40
N TRP A 48 13.40 1.49 -3.65
CA TRP A 48 14.30 2.61 -3.95
C TRP A 48 14.31 3.03 -5.42
N ASP A 49 13.67 2.26 -6.30
CA ASP A 49 13.50 2.61 -7.71
C ASP A 49 12.02 2.50 -8.12
N GLN A 50 11.37 3.66 -8.24
CA GLN A 50 9.97 3.78 -8.63
C GLN A 50 9.68 3.16 -10.01
N ASN A 51 10.67 3.04 -10.89
CA ASN A 51 10.47 2.41 -12.20
C ASN A 51 10.23 0.89 -12.10
N THR A 52 10.60 0.28 -10.97
CA THR A 52 10.38 -1.15 -10.72
C THR A 52 9.00 -1.43 -10.13
N TRP A 53 8.25 -0.39 -9.73
CA TRP A 53 7.00 -0.57 -9.02
C TRP A 53 5.92 -1.07 -9.97
N PRO A 54 5.20 -2.15 -9.62
CA PRO A 54 4.12 -2.64 -10.45
C PRO A 54 3.03 -1.58 -10.54
N THR A 55 2.47 -1.41 -11.72
CA THR A 55 1.18 -0.72 -11.87
C THR A 55 0.11 -1.47 -11.07
N PRO A 56 -1.02 -0.82 -10.75
CA PRO A 56 -2.05 -1.50 -9.98
C PRO A 56 -2.57 -2.78 -10.65
N TRP A 57 -2.61 -2.83 -11.99
CA TRP A 57 -3.08 -4.01 -12.72
C TRP A 57 -2.03 -5.12 -12.70
N GLN A 58 -0.75 -4.77 -12.83
CA GLN A 58 0.36 -5.71 -12.69
C GLN A 58 0.40 -6.31 -11.29
N LEU A 59 0.19 -5.51 -10.23
CA LEU A 59 0.13 -5.99 -8.86
C LEU A 59 -0.94 -7.09 -8.67
N VAL A 60 -2.13 -6.88 -9.24
CA VAL A 60 -3.21 -7.89 -9.24
C VAL A 60 -2.87 -9.10 -10.12
N ALA A 61 -2.19 -8.88 -11.25
CA ALA A 61 -1.79 -9.93 -12.17
C ALA A 61 -0.74 -10.86 -11.56
N GLU A 62 0.35 -10.30 -11.01
CA GLU A 62 1.45 -10.99 -10.36
C GLU A 62 1.00 -11.69 -9.08
N ASN A 63 0.15 -11.03 -8.28
CA ASN A 63 -0.39 -11.56 -7.03
C ASN A 63 0.70 -12.02 -6.03
N GLN A 64 1.84 -11.32 -6.05
CA GLN A 64 2.99 -11.52 -5.16
C GLN A 64 3.17 -10.28 -4.28
N TYR A 65 3.06 -10.44 -2.96
CA TYR A 65 3.03 -9.32 -2.04
C TYR A 65 4.19 -9.38 -1.03
N CYS A 66 5.26 -8.64 -1.30
CA CYS A 66 6.17 -8.21 -0.24
C CYS A 66 5.54 -7.07 0.56
N ASN A 67 6.15 -6.68 1.68
CA ASN A 67 5.65 -5.60 2.53
C ASN A 67 5.45 -4.27 1.80
N PHE A 68 6.35 -3.94 0.88
CA PHE A 68 6.19 -2.77 0.03
C PHE A 68 5.04 -2.90 -0.97
N CYS A 69 4.87 -4.07 -1.61
CA CYS A 69 3.75 -4.35 -2.49
C CYS A 69 2.39 -4.31 -1.77
N LYS A 70 2.34 -4.71 -0.49
CA LYS A 70 1.14 -4.54 0.35
C LYS A 70 0.79 -3.05 0.52
N LEU A 71 1.78 -2.20 0.82
CA LEU A 71 1.59 -0.74 0.89
C LEU A 71 1.11 -0.15 -0.44
N LEU A 72 1.72 -0.57 -1.56
CA LEU A 72 1.26 -0.20 -2.91
C LEU A 72 -0.18 -0.65 -3.15
N GLY A 73 -0.53 -1.86 -2.71
CA GLY A 73 -1.88 -2.38 -2.79
C GLY A 73 -2.90 -1.49 -2.07
N VAL A 74 -2.60 -1.09 -0.84
CA VAL A 74 -3.41 -0.15 -0.07
C VAL A 74 -3.56 1.16 -0.83
N CYS A 75 -2.44 1.74 -1.27
CA CYS A 75 -2.39 3.00 -2.00
C CYS A 75 -3.25 2.97 -3.26
N TYR A 76 -3.03 2.00 -4.15
CA TYR A 76 -3.74 1.88 -5.41
C TYR A 76 -5.22 1.60 -5.22
N SER A 77 -5.58 0.74 -4.26
CA SER A 77 -6.98 0.47 -3.94
C SER A 77 -7.74 1.74 -3.56
N LEU A 78 -7.11 2.63 -2.79
CA LEU A 78 -7.69 3.89 -2.36
C LEU A 78 -7.73 4.91 -3.51
N GLN A 79 -6.61 5.13 -4.22
CA GLN A 79 -6.54 6.10 -5.33
C GLN A 79 -7.62 5.89 -6.39
N LEU A 80 -7.97 4.62 -6.67
CA LEU A 80 -8.93 4.24 -7.69
C LEU A 80 -10.39 4.24 -7.19
N THR A 81 -10.67 5.01 -6.14
CA THR A 81 -12.04 5.26 -5.65
C THR A 81 -12.38 6.73 -5.86
N ASN A 82 -13.67 7.00 -6.09
CA ASN A 82 -14.18 8.34 -6.30
C ASN A 82 -13.94 9.22 -5.07
N ARG A 83 -14.03 8.68 -3.86
CA ARG A 83 -13.84 9.46 -2.63
C ARG A 83 -12.40 9.94 -2.36
N PHE A 84 -11.41 9.32 -3.00
CA PHE A 84 -10.00 9.75 -2.94
C PHE A 84 -9.53 10.41 -4.24
N THR A 85 -10.44 10.63 -5.20
CA THR A 85 -10.14 11.33 -6.45
C THR A 85 -9.61 12.73 -6.17
N GLY A 86 -8.47 13.06 -6.77
CA GLY A 86 -7.83 14.36 -6.62
C GLY A 86 -6.95 14.52 -5.38
N LYS A 87 -7.02 13.59 -4.41
CA LYS A 87 -6.13 13.58 -3.24
C LYS A 87 -4.70 13.23 -3.60
N ASP A 88 -3.76 13.77 -2.84
CA ASP A 88 -2.33 13.51 -3.04
C ASP A 88 -1.88 12.34 -2.16
N PHE A 89 -1.14 11.43 -2.78
CA PHE A 89 -0.59 10.24 -2.14
C PHE A 89 0.92 10.29 -2.26
N GLU A 90 1.60 10.07 -1.13
CA GLU A 90 3.05 10.15 -1.06
C GLU A 90 3.62 8.95 -0.34
N ILE A 91 4.70 8.39 -0.89
CA ILE A 91 5.43 7.30 -0.26
C ILE A 91 6.77 7.83 0.24
N TYR A 92 7.04 7.59 1.51
CA TYR A 92 8.32 7.87 2.15
C TYR A 92 9.01 6.56 2.49
N ILE A 93 10.32 6.56 2.32
CA ILE A 93 11.21 5.48 2.76
C ILE A 93 12.20 6.11 3.72
N GLY A 94 12.37 5.47 4.86
CA GLY A 94 13.31 5.93 5.86
C GLY A 94 13.63 4.85 6.86
N THR A 95 14.45 5.20 7.83
CA THR A 95 14.88 4.29 8.89
C THR A 95 14.22 4.69 10.22
N ASP A 96 13.57 3.75 10.89
CA ASP A 96 13.15 3.90 12.29
C ASP A 96 14.41 4.00 13.16
N ILE A 97 14.62 5.16 13.79
CA ILE A 97 15.84 5.47 14.54
C ILE A 97 16.00 4.56 15.77
N GLU A 98 14.89 4.15 16.38
CA GLU A 98 14.91 3.31 17.59
C GLU A 98 15.20 1.85 17.26
N LYS A 99 14.63 1.36 16.15
CA LYS A 99 14.75 -0.05 15.75
C LYS A 99 15.85 -0.32 14.73
N SER A 100 16.41 0.73 14.12
CA SER A 100 17.36 0.63 13.01
C SER A 100 16.85 -0.22 11.83
N ASN A 101 15.54 -0.15 11.56
CA ASN A 101 14.88 -0.88 10.48
C ASN A 101 14.30 0.07 9.43
N THR A 102 14.32 -0.35 8.17
CA THR A 102 13.66 0.37 7.08
C THR A 102 12.13 0.34 7.26
N MET A 103 11.52 1.50 7.13
CA MET A 103 10.08 1.73 7.17
C MET A 103 9.60 2.29 5.83
N TYR A 104 8.46 1.81 5.39
CA TYR A 104 7.70 2.38 4.28
C TYR A 104 6.49 3.10 4.85
N VAL A 105 6.29 4.34 4.42
CA VAL A 105 5.19 5.17 4.89
C VAL A 105 4.38 5.67 3.70
N LEU A 106 3.07 5.51 3.76
CA LEU A 106 2.12 6.10 2.83
C LEU A 106 1.37 7.23 3.54
N GLN A 107 1.54 8.45 3.05
CA GLN A 107 0.79 9.62 3.47
C GLN A 107 -0.37 9.85 2.51
N ILE A 108 -1.57 10.03 3.07
CA ILE A 108 -2.79 10.34 2.33
C ILE A 108 -3.42 11.56 3.01
N GLU A 109 -3.23 12.76 2.46
CA GLU A 109 -3.57 14.02 3.13
C GLU A 109 -2.97 14.09 4.56
N THR A 110 -3.79 13.89 5.59
CA THR A 110 -3.39 13.88 7.01
C THR A 110 -3.18 12.49 7.58
N ASP A 111 -3.67 11.45 6.90
CA ASP A 111 -3.57 10.07 7.34
C ASP A 111 -2.23 9.44 6.96
N VAL A 112 -1.76 8.49 7.78
CA VAL A 112 -0.46 7.84 7.63
C VAL A 112 -0.59 6.35 7.82
N VAL A 113 -0.11 5.57 6.84
CA VAL A 113 -0.03 4.11 6.91
C VAL A 113 1.44 3.71 6.91
N THR A 114 1.85 2.84 7.84
CA THR A 114 3.25 2.43 7.97
C THR A 114 3.41 0.92 7.87
N VAL A 115 4.52 0.49 7.27
CA VAL A 115 4.91 -0.91 7.15
C VAL A 115 6.41 -1.02 7.41
N ASP A 116 6.79 -1.83 8.39
CA ASP A 116 8.19 -2.19 8.63
C ASP A 116 8.62 -3.24 7.59
N GLN A 117 9.80 -3.05 6.98
CA GLN A 117 10.34 -3.98 6.00
C GLN A 117 10.38 -5.43 6.48
N ASN A 118 10.61 -5.65 7.79
CA ASN A 118 10.76 -6.96 8.42
C ASN A 118 9.50 -7.42 9.17
N SER A 119 8.43 -6.62 9.21
CA SER A 119 7.16 -7.01 9.87
C SER A 119 6.16 -7.56 8.86
N ASN A 120 5.39 -8.57 9.26
CA ASN A 120 4.39 -9.19 8.39
C ASN A 120 3.04 -8.43 8.38
N ASN A 121 2.87 -7.46 9.28
CA ASN A 121 1.62 -6.74 9.50
C ASN A 121 1.74 -5.29 9.05
N ILE A 122 0.77 -4.84 8.26
CA ILE A 122 0.59 -3.42 7.97
C ILE A 122 -0.03 -2.80 9.22
N LYS A 123 0.53 -1.67 9.65
CA LYS A 123 0.02 -1.00 10.83
C LYS A 123 -0.51 0.38 10.46
N ASN A 124 -1.74 0.64 10.89
CA ASN A 124 -2.25 1.99 11.02
C ASN A 124 -1.70 2.61 12.32
N GLU A 125 -0.37 2.66 12.45
CA GLU A 125 0.25 3.39 13.54
C GLU A 125 0.47 4.83 13.06
N ILE A 126 -0.36 5.74 13.58
CA ILE A 126 -0.17 7.21 13.57
C ILE A 126 1.08 7.61 14.38
N LYS A 127 2.03 6.69 14.60
CA LYS A 127 3.25 7.01 15.34
C LYS A 127 3.97 8.06 14.54
N GLN A 128 4.01 9.23 15.16
CA GLN A 128 4.63 10.45 14.70
C GLN A 128 5.87 10.08 13.89
N LEU A 129 5.87 10.46 12.62
CA LEU A 129 7.03 10.41 11.72
C LEU A 129 8.33 10.97 12.35
N GLY A 130 8.25 11.64 13.51
CA GLY A 130 9.37 12.12 14.30
C GLY A 130 10.44 11.08 14.64
N ASN A 131 10.12 9.78 14.64
CA ASN A 131 11.11 8.71 14.87
C ASN A 131 11.63 8.04 13.60
N VAL A 132 11.14 8.43 12.42
CA VAL A 132 11.60 7.91 11.12
C VAL A 132 12.46 8.96 10.44
N ALA A 133 13.74 8.66 10.26
CA ALA A 133 14.61 9.47 9.43
C ALA A 133 14.26 9.24 7.96
N ILE A 134 13.53 10.19 7.35
CA ILE A 134 13.12 10.10 5.94
C ILE A 134 14.35 10.25 5.05
N GLU A 135 14.57 9.25 4.20
CA GLU A 135 15.69 9.20 3.25
C GLU A 135 15.23 9.48 1.82
N LYS A 136 14.01 9.04 1.47
CA LYS A 136 13.44 9.24 0.15
C LYS A 136 11.94 9.52 0.20
N ARG A 137 11.46 10.36 -0.73
CA ARG A 137 10.06 10.71 -0.93
C ARG A 137 9.68 10.53 -2.39
N TYR A 138 8.51 9.95 -2.63
CA TYR A 138 7.91 9.84 -3.94
C TYR A 138 6.49 10.40 -3.90
N SER A 139 6.19 11.34 -4.77
CA SER A 139 4.81 11.75 -5.04
C SER A 139 4.25 10.85 -6.14
N LEU A 140 3.13 10.20 -5.88
CA LEU A 140 2.53 9.28 -6.83
C LEU A 140 1.71 10.04 -7.89
N PRO A 141 1.77 9.62 -9.17
CA PRO A 141 0.90 10.18 -10.19
C PRO A 141 -0.55 9.85 -9.88
N LYS A 142 -1.48 10.77 -10.23
CA LYS A 142 -2.91 10.55 -10.01
C LYS A 142 -3.39 9.46 -10.97
N LEU A 143 -3.97 8.41 -10.41
CA LEU A 143 -4.61 7.33 -11.15
C LEU A 143 -6.08 7.70 -11.44
N ASN A 144 -6.32 8.66 -12.34
CA ASN A 144 -7.65 8.99 -12.87
C ASN A 144 -7.60 9.18 -14.38
#